data_AF-A0A949G2G9-F1
#
_entry.id   AF-A0A949G2G9-F1
#
_cell.length_a   1.000
_cell.length_b   1.000
_cell.length_c   1.000
_cell.angle_alpha   90.00
_cell.angle_beta   90.00
_cell.angle_gamma   90.00
#
_symmetry.space_group_name_H-M   'P 1'
#
loop_
_entity.id
_entity.type
_entity.pdbx_description
1 polymer ?
#
loop_
_entity_poly.entity_id
_entity_poly.type
_entity_poly.pdbx_seq_one_letter_code
_entity_poly.pdbx_strand_id
1 'polypeptide(L)'
;MSAPRLNAAFYAAPVSEFLAASDEEAYAPLAAPKGYTLAPEQLSAWHLQLPVLRVALEDQVAPPPASPAPWIHLEFDIPRLGRRVDAVLVLPECVIPIEFKVGAKKFERLDYEQAWDYGLDLKNFHAPSHAAPIFPILCATEARDSDRRWKPPHPDGVRPPLRCNGESLGRAIRLALESAAAAPLSPAPITPATWGTGSYSPTPTIIEAARSLYARHTVHDITRSDAGAVNLAATSGCIERIIAAAKAGRRKAIVFVTGVPGAGKTLVGLNVATRHGERSDAAHAVFLSGNGPLVAVLREALARDDLDRARRTDPKARIGTSRNAVRRGPNATRRGTRGSTRG
;
A
#
# COMPACT_ATOMS: atom_id res chain seq x y z
N MET A 1 -26.38 12.24 8.26
CA MET A 1 -25.08 12.48 8.91
C MET A 1 -24.31 11.16 8.87
N SER A 2 -23.32 11.02 7.98
CA SER A 2 -22.53 9.77 7.93
C SER A 2 -21.70 9.64 9.20
N ALA A 3 -21.72 8.47 9.83
CA ALA A 3 -20.85 8.17 10.96
C ALA A 3 -19.38 8.47 10.59
N PRO A 4 -18.55 8.96 11.53
CA PRO A 4 -17.14 9.15 11.28
C PRO A 4 -16.52 7.81 10.89
N ARG A 5 -15.61 7.82 9.92
CA ARG A 5 -14.86 6.61 9.55
C ARG A 5 -14.16 6.08 10.79
N LEU A 6 -14.35 4.78 11.07
CA LEU A 6 -13.52 4.04 12.01
C LEU A 6 -12.06 4.21 11.58
N ASN A 7 -11.19 4.60 12.52
CA ASN A 7 -9.74 4.67 12.27
C ASN A 7 -9.26 3.32 11.70
N ALA A 8 -8.36 3.35 10.71
CA ALA A 8 -7.83 2.14 10.08
C ALA A 8 -6.86 1.34 10.99
N ALA A 9 -6.50 1.87 12.15
CA ALA A 9 -5.76 1.17 13.19
C ALA A 9 -6.67 0.32 14.08
N PHE A 10 -6.09 -0.70 14.72
CA PHE A 10 -6.80 -1.43 15.78
C PHE A 10 -6.74 -0.66 17.10
N TYR A 11 -5.63 0.00 17.36
CA TYR A 11 -5.46 0.94 18.46
C TYR A 11 -4.94 2.27 17.91
N ALA A 12 -5.52 3.39 18.35
CA ALA A 12 -5.00 4.71 18.05
C ALA A 12 -5.26 5.67 19.20
N ALA A 13 -4.22 6.38 19.64
CA ALA A 13 -4.32 7.34 20.74
C ALA A 13 -3.19 8.39 20.64
N PRO A 14 -3.32 9.54 21.33
CA PRO A 14 -2.18 10.38 21.64
C PRO A 14 -1.07 9.57 22.33
N VAL A 15 0.20 9.87 22.02
CA VAL A 15 1.34 9.14 22.61
C VAL A 15 1.33 9.20 24.14
N SER A 16 0.94 10.32 24.73
CA SER A 16 0.82 10.47 26.19
C SER A 16 -0.20 9.51 26.81
N GLU A 17 -1.33 9.27 26.12
CA GLU A 17 -2.34 8.32 26.58
C GLU A 17 -1.84 6.89 26.42
N PHE A 18 -1.16 6.57 25.32
CA PHE A 18 -0.54 5.25 25.13
C PHE A 18 0.53 4.91 26.18
N LEU A 19 1.34 5.90 26.58
CA LEU A 19 2.34 5.73 27.64
C LEU A 19 1.71 5.55 29.02
N ALA A 20 0.56 6.19 29.28
CA ALA A 20 -0.16 6.07 30.55
C ALA A 20 -1.06 4.82 30.61
N ALA A 21 -1.47 4.27 29.46
CA ALA A 21 -2.33 3.11 29.37
C ALA A 21 -1.64 1.85 29.92
N SER A 22 -2.39 1.08 30.69
CA SER A 22 -1.99 -0.26 31.10
C SER A 22 -1.85 -1.18 29.88
N ASP A 23 -1.13 -2.28 30.06
CA ASP A 23 -0.99 -3.33 29.05
C ASP A 23 -2.36 -3.82 28.57
N GLU A 24 -3.28 -4.10 29.49
CA GLU A 24 -4.62 -4.59 29.16
C GLU A 24 -5.41 -3.58 28.31
N GLU A 25 -5.33 -2.29 28.62
CA GLU A 25 -5.99 -1.23 27.85
C GLU A 25 -5.41 -1.07 26.43
N ALA A 26 -4.09 -1.23 26.29
CA ALA A 26 -3.44 -1.20 24.98
C ALA A 26 -3.73 -2.47 24.16
N TYR A 27 -3.82 -3.64 24.82
CA TYR A 27 -4.08 -4.92 24.16
C TYR A 27 -5.55 -5.14 23.83
N ALA A 28 -6.50 -4.68 24.64
CA ALA A 28 -7.91 -5.00 24.45
C ALA A 28 -8.44 -4.65 23.04
N PRO A 29 -8.08 -3.49 22.44
CA PRO A 29 -8.46 -3.18 21.05
C PRO A 29 -7.76 -4.05 20.00
N LEU A 30 -6.54 -4.54 20.29
CA LEU A 30 -5.80 -5.46 19.42
C LEU A 30 -6.39 -6.87 19.48
N ALA A 31 -6.86 -7.28 20.66
CA ALA A 31 -7.45 -8.58 20.96
C ALA A 31 -8.93 -8.70 20.55
N ALA A 32 -9.60 -7.58 20.28
CA ALA A 32 -11.01 -7.55 19.96
C ALA A 32 -11.31 -8.30 18.64
N PRO A 33 -12.22 -9.28 18.65
CA PRO A 33 -12.49 -10.09 17.47
C PRO A 33 -13.18 -9.28 16.38
N LYS A 34 -12.41 -8.83 15.37
CA LYS A 34 -12.93 -8.33 14.09
C LYS A 34 -13.18 -9.49 13.09
N GLY A 35 -13.68 -10.63 13.59
CA GLY A 35 -14.06 -11.79 12.78
C GLY A 35 -12.98 -12.86 12.54
N TYR A 36 -11.88 -12.86 13.29
CA TYR A 36 -10.82 -13.89 13.21
C TYR A 36 -10.30 -14.29 14.59
N THR A 37 -9.81 -15.53 14.71
CA THR A 37 -9.10 -16.03 15.90
C THR A 37 -7.66 -15.54 15.88
N LEU A 38 -7.22 -14.87 16.94
CA LEU A 38 -5.82 -14.47 17.10
C LEU A 38 -4.93 -15.67 17.37
N ALA A 39 -3.82 -15.75 16.64
CA ALA A 39 -2.80 -16.76 16.87
C ALA A 39 -2.04 -16.46 18.18
N PRO A 40 -1.72 -17.45 19.03
CA PRO A 40 -0.92 -17.26 20.25
C PRO A 40 0.41 -16.55 20.01
N GLU A 41 1.00 -16.74 18.83
CA GLU A 41 2.25 -16.12 18.40
C GLU A 41 2.10 -14.60 18.21
N GLN A 42 0.94 -14.12 17.74
CA GLN A 42 0.68 -12.67 17.61
C GLN A 42 0.54 -12.00 18.98
N LEU A 43 -0.20 -12.63 19.90
CA LEU A 43 -0.31 -12.13 21.27
C LEU A 43 1.06 -12.07 21.96
N SER A 44 1.89 -13.08 21.75
CA SER A 44 3.25 -13.13 22.31
C SER A 44 4.17 -12.05 21.69
N ALA A 45 4.04 -11.79 20.39
CA ALA A 45 4.80 -10.74 19.73
C ALA A 45 4.45 -9.34 20.27
N TRP A 46 3.17 -9.05 20.50
CA TRP A 46 2.75 -7.76 21.06
C TRP A 46 3.29 -7.54 22.48
N HIS A 47 3.29 -8.57 23.34
CA HIS A 47 3.89 -8.50 24.68
C HIS A 47 5.37 -8.13 24.69
N LEU A 48 6.11 -8.47 23.63
CA LEU A 48 7.51 -8.13 23.49
C LEU A 48 7.71 -6.79 22.75
N GLN A 49 6.77 -6.40 21.89
CA GLN A 49 6.83 -5.17 21.11
C GLN A 49 6.49 -3.92 21.94
N LEU A 50 5.38 -3.94 22.70
CA LEU A 50 4.91 -2.74 23.39
C LEU A 50 5.92 -2.16 24.39
N PRO A 51 6.63 -2.97 25.21
CA PRO A 51 7.65 -2.43 26.11
C PRO A 51 8.79 -1.70 25.37
N VAL A 52 9.26 -2.27 24.25
CA VAL A 52 10.29 -1.66 23.41
C VAL A 52 9.80 -0.31 22.85
N LEU A 53 8.54 -0.26 22.42
CA LEU A 53 7.93 0.94 21.86
C LEU A 53 7.74 2.03 22.93
N ARG A 54 7.26 1.68 24.14
CA ARG A 54 7.09 2.64 25.24
C ARG A 54 8.42 3.27 25.65
N VAL A 55 9.45 2.45 25.91
CA VAL A 55 10.80 2.93 26.23
C VAL A 55 11.34 3.85 25.13
N ALA A 56 11.15 3.49 23.86
CA ALA A 56 11.60 4.32 22.75
C ALA A 56 10.88 5.67 22.63
N LEU A 57 9.66 5.81 23.17
CA LEU A 57 8.84 7.02 23.08
C LEU A 57 8.96 7.92 24.32
N GLU A 58 9.14 7.34 25.52
CA GLU A 58 9.31 8.08 26.78
C GLU A 58 10.42 9.14 26.66
N ASP A 59 11.56 8.77 26.08
CA ASP A 59 12.71 9.69 25.96
C ASP A 59 12.58 10.74 24.85
N GLN A 60 11.62 10.59 23.92
CA GLN A 60 11.59 11.36 22.67
C GLN A 60 10.39 12.29 22.54
N VAL A 61 9.29 11.99 23.24
CA VAL A 61 7.98 12.61 22.98
C VAL A 61 7.35 13.20 24.26
N ALA A 62 8.05 13.17 25.40
CA ALA A 62 7.45 13.34 26.72
C ALA A 62 7.55 14.72 27.44
N PRO A 63 8.07 15.84 26.90
CA PRO A 63 7.69 17.14 27.52
C PRO A 63 7.44 18.32 26.55
N PRO A 64 6.75 19.40 27.01
CA PRO A 64 5.29 19.57 27.21
C PRO A 64 4.55 19.72 25.85
N PRO A 65 3.21 19.95 25.75
CA PRO A 65 2.45 19.45 24.61
C PRO A 65 2.90 20.15 23.32
N ALA A 66 3.60 19.40 22.47
CA ALA A 66 3.63 19.70 21.06
C ALA A 66 2.17 19.79 20.64
N SER A 67 1.72 20.97 20.21
CA SER A 67 0.39 21.17 19.67
C SER A 67 0.57 21.34 18.17
N PRO A 68 0.07 20.42 17.33
CA PRO A 68 -0.75 19.25 17.67
C PRO A 68 0.02 18.10 18.35
N ALA A 69 -0.65 17.37 19.25
CA ALA A 69 -0.07 16.22 19.94
C ALA A 69 0.26 15.09 18.96
N PRO A 70 1.37 14.37 19.14
CA PRO A 70 1.71 13.20 18.34
C PRO A 70 0.81 12.02 18.69
N TRP A 71 0.53 11.20 17.69
CA TRP A 71 -0.36 10.04 17.79
C TRP A 71 0.35 8.76 17.41
N ILE A 72 -0.01 7.68 18.08
CA ILE A 72 0.43 6.34 17.74
C ILE A 72 -0.75 5.52 17.23
N HIS A 73 -0.51 4.79 16.15
CA HIS A 73 -1.46 3.87 15.54
C HIS A 73 -0.81 2.49 15.53
N LEU A 74 -1.46 1.48 16.14
CA LEU A 74 -0.97 0.11 16.13
C LEU A 74 -1.83 -0.74 15.20
N GLU A 75 -1.19 -1.69 14.53
CA GLU A 75 -1.86 -2.57 13.56
C GLU A 75 -2.64 -1.75 12.53
N PHE A 76 -1.96 -0.80 11.88
CA PHE A 76 -2.57 0.13 10.92
C PHE A 76 -2.77 -0.56 9.58
N ASP A 77 -4.02 -0.71 9.14
CA ASP A 77 -4.36 -1.34 7.87
C ASP A 77 -3.80 -0.55 6.68
N ILE A 78 -3.08 -1.25 5.79
CA ILE A 78 -2.68 -0.80 4.45
C ILE A 78 -3.48 -1.61 3.42
N PRO A 79 -4.68 -1.14 3.01
CA PRO A 79 -5.59 -1.92 2.18
C PRO A 79 -4.97 -2.38 0.85
N ARG A 80 -4.13 -1.55 0.23
CA ARG A 80 -3.46 -1.87 -1.04
C ARG A 80 -2.49 -3.04 -0.97
N LEU A 81 -1.88 -3.26 0.19
CA LEU A 81 -0.91 -4.33 0.41
C LEU A 81 -1.56 -5.57 1.03
N GLY A 82 -2.80 -5.46 1.53
CA GLY A 82 -3.46 -6.52 2.29
C GLY A 82 -2.68 -6.87 3.57
N ARG A 83 -2.02 -5.87 4.16
CA ARG A 83 -1.13 -6.00 5.33
C ARG A 83 -1.35 -4.87 6.31
N ARG A 84 -0.77 -5.00 7.49
CA ARG A 84 -0.77 -3.98 8.54
C ARG A 84 0.64 -3.54 8.85
N VAL A 85 0.78 -2.27 9.17
CA VAL A 85 1.99 -1.75 9.79
C VAL A 85 1.87 -1.95 11.29
N ASP A 86 2.88 -2.54 11.91
CA ASP A 86 2.84 -2.86 13.35
C ASP A 86 2.63 -1.60 14.20
N ALA A 87 3.35 -0.53 13.89
CA ALA A 87 3.12 0.78 14.50
C ALA A 87 3.36 1.93 13.50
N VAL A 88 2.59 3.00 13.61
CA VAL A 88 2.83 4.27 12.93
C VAL A 88 2.80 5.39 13.94
N LEU A 89 3.93 6.07 14.10
CA LEU A 89 4.01 7.31 14.86
C LEU A 89 3.76 8.48 13.91
N VAL A 90 2.78 9.31 14.24
CA VAL A 90 2.34 10.44 13.44
C VAL A 90 2.57 11.71 14.24
N LEU A 91 3.38 12.60 13.68
CA LEU A 91 3.68 13.92 14.24
C LEU A 91 3.23 15.01 13.26
N PRO A 92 3.10 16.27 13.70
CA PRO A 92 2.79 17.37 12.80
C PRO A 92 3.78 17.51 11.63
N GLU A 93 5.05 17.16 11.85
CA GLU A 93 6.14 17.34 10.90
C GLU A 93 6.40 16.11 10.02
N CYS A 94 6.07 14.90 10.47
CA CYS A 94 6.42 13.67 9.75
C CYS A 94 5.58 12.45 10.14
N VAL A 95 5.70 11.38 9.33
CA VAL A 95 5.12 10.06 9.60
C VAL A 95 6.24 9.02 9.68
N ILE A 96 6.19 8.18 10.70
CA ILE A 96 7.20 7.16 10.99
C ILE A 96 6.50 5.79 11.08
N PRO A 97 6.39 5.04 9.96
CA PRO A 97 5.94 3.66 10.00
C PRO A 97 7.06 2.75 10.52
N ILE A 98 6.74 1.84 11.43
CA ILE A 98 7.66 0.95 12.12
C ILE A 98 7.19 -0.49 11.90
N GLU A 99 8.04 -1.30 11.29
CA GLU A 99 7.88 -2.75 11.18
C GLU A 99 8.77 -3.43 12.23
N PHE A 100 8.19 -4.28 13.07
CA PHE A 100 8.89 -5.07 14.07
C PHE A 100 9.18 -6.48 13.58
N LYS A 101 10.34 -6.99 13.98
CA LYS A 101 10.72 -8.40 13.91
C LYS A 101 11.20 -8.82 15.28
N VAL A 102 10.24 -9.19 16.12
CA VAL A 102 10.48 -9.61 17.50
C VAL A 102 11.35 -10.87 17.52
N GLY A 103 12.41 -10.86 18.32
CA GLY A 103 13.40 -11.94 18.45
C GLY A 103 14.39 -12.05 17.28
N ALA A 104 14.24 -11.23 16.24
CA ALA A 104 15.12 -11.30 15.07
C ALA A 104 16.51 -10.73 15.40
N LYS A 105 17.55 -11.49 15.05
CA LYS A 105 18.97 -11.15 15.28
C LYS A 105 19.66 -10.54 14.05
N LYS A 106 18.99 -10.55 12.90
CA LYS A 106 19.49 -10.10 11.61
C LYS A 106 18.39 -9.35 10.87
N PHE A 107 18.80 -8.48 9.95
CA PHE A 107 17.90 -7.79 9.04
C PHE A 107 17.78 -8.57 7.75
N GLU A 108 16.65 -9.23 7.54
CA GLU A 108 16.37 -9.89 6.28
C GLU A 108 15.99 -8.88 5.20
N ARG A 109 16.37 -9.19 3.96
CA ARG A 109 16.07 -8.30 2.83
C ARG A 109 14.57 -8.09 2.64
N LEU A 110 13.77 -9.13 2.86
CA LEU A 110 12.32 -9.07 2.70
C LEU A 110 11.67 -8.15 3.74
N ASP A 111 12.14 -8.18 4.99
CA ASP A 111 11.64 -7.29 6.04
C ASP A 111 12.00 -5.83 5.77
N TYR A 112 13.20 -5.60 5.23
CA TYR A 112 13.62 -4.26 4.80
C TYR A 112 12.77 -3.75 3.63
N GLU A 113 12.52 -4.59 2.63
CA GLU A 113 11.64 -4.25 1.50
C GLU A 113 10.19 -4.01 1.98
N GLN A 114 9.71 -4.75 2.98
CA GLN A 114 8.39 -4.57 3.58
C GLN A 114 8.24 -3.22 4.29
N ALA A 115 9.18 -2.86 5.17
CA ALA A 115 9.17 -1.55 5.84
C ALA A 115 9.19 -0.40 4.81
N TRP A 116 9.94 -0.59 3.72
CA TRP A 116 9.99 0.39 2.63
C TRP A 116 8.65 0.49 1.88
N ASP A 117 8.05 -0.66 1.52
CA ASP A 117 6.76 -0.72 0.83
C ASP A 117 5.68 0.03 1.63
N TYR A 118 5.68 -0.04 2.97
CA TYR A 118 4.77 0.76 3.81
C TYR A 118 4.99 2.25 3.69
N GLY A 119 6.24 2.70 3.74
CA GLY A 119 6.55 4.12 3.55
C GLY A 119 6.09 4.66 2.19
N LEU A 120 6.32 3.87 1.14
CA LEU A 120 5.90 4.21 -0.22
C LEU A 120 4.37 4.18 -0.37
N ASP A 121 3.68 3.24 0.28
CA ASP A 121 2.23 3.14 0.21
C ASP A 121 1.56 4.34 0.89
N LEU A 122 1.98 4.65 2.12
CA LEU A 122 1.50 5.82 2.85
C LEU A 122 1.73 7.09 2.01
N LYS A 123 2.95 7.29 1.50
CA LYS A 123 3.28 8.49 0.74
C LYS A 123 2.39 8.70 -0.48
N ASN A 124 2.15 7.64 -1.24
CA ASN A 124 1.57 7.76 -2.57
C ASN A 124 0.06 7.52 -2.60
N PHE A 125 -0.50 6.96 -1.51
CA PHE A 125 -1.89 6.52 -1.48
C PHE A 125 -2.65 6.98 -0.26
N HIS A 126 -2.02 7.25 0.87
CA HIS A 126 -2.72 7.74 2.05
C HIS A 126 -2.79 9.27 2.01
N ALA A 127 -3.98 9.83 1.75
CA ALA A 127 -4.14 11.27 1.46
C ALA A 127 -3.50 12.20 2.52
N PRO A 128 -3.65 11.95 3.84
CA PRO A 128 -2.99 12.76 4.87
C PRO A 128 -1.46 12.68 4.88
N SER A 129 -0.87 11.70 4.19
CA SER A 129 0.58 11.48 4.14
C SER A 129 1.24 11.99 2.86
N HIS A 130 0.46 12.45 1.87
CA HIS A 130 1.00 12.84 0.55
C HIS A 130 2.06 13.94 0.61
N ALA A 131 1.88 14.93 1.50
CA ALA A 131 2.85 16.01 1.68
C ALA A 131 3.91 15.70 2.75
N ALA A 132 3.74 14.62 3.51
CA ALA A 132 4.58 14.32 4.65
C ALA A 132 5.97 13.79 4.22
N PRO A 133 7.04 14.18 4.95
CA PRO A 133 8.24 13.36 5.07
C PRO A 133 7.91 12.00 5.70
N ILE A 134 8.42 10.92 5.12
CA ILE A 134 8.19 9.55 5.62
C ILE A 134 9.51 8.91 6.04
N PHE A 135 9.55 8.40 7.26
CA PHE A 135 10.73 7.80 7.89
C PHE A 135 10.46 6.34 8.27
N PRO A 136 10.56 5.37 7.33
CA PRO A 136 10.32 3.98 7.65
C PRO A 136 11.39 3.39 8.55
N ILE A 137 11.00 2.61 9.55
CA ILE A 137 11.91 1.91 10.46
C ILE A 137 11.66 0.41 10.36
N LEU A 138 12.75 -0.36 10.29
CA LEU A 138 12.74 -1.80 10.54
C LEU A 138 13.42 -2.08 11.88
N CYS A 139 12.67 -2.57 12.85
CA CYS A 139 13.15 -2.90 14.19
C CYS A 139 13.28 -4.42 14.37
N ALA A 140 14.51 -4.94 14.30
CA ALA A 140 14.81 -6.34 14.65
C ALA A 140 15.30 -6.38 16.10
N THR A 141 14.44 -6.81 17.04
CA THR A 141 14.60 -6.46 18.46
C THR A 141 15.90 -6.98 19.09
N GLU A 142 16.45 -8.10 18.60
CA GLU A 142 17.68 -8.72 19.09
C GLU A 142 18.88 -8.57 18.14
N ALA A 143 18.77 -7.71 17.12
CA ALA A 143 19.89 -7.46 16.21
C ALA A 143 21.04 -6.76 16.93
N ARG A 144 22.28 -7.20 16.65
CA ARG A 144 23.48 -6.61 17.27
C ARG A 144 23.82 -5.23 16.74
N ASP A 145 23.58 -5.02 15.46
CA ASP A 145 23.93 -3.80 14.75
C ASP A 145 22.71 -2.94 14.49
N SER A 146 22.92 -1.64 14.34
CA SER A 146 21.90 -0.69 13.94
C SER A 146 22.52 0.42 13.11
N ASP A 147 21.75 0.95 12.18
CA ASP A 147 22.16 2.08 11.38
C ASP A 147 22.37 3.31 12.28
N ARG A 148 23.42 4.08 11.99
CA ARG A 148 23.80 5.26 12.79
C ARG A 148 23.15 6.56 12.33
N ARG A 149 22.65 6.59 11.09
CA ARG A 149 22.04 7.77 10.46
C ARG A 149 21.03 7.36 9.41
N TRP A 150 20.09 8.24 9.13
CA TRP A 150 19.20 8.11 8.00
C TRP A 150 19.95 8.22 6.67
N LYS A 151 19.63 7.35 5.72
CA LYS A 151 20.03 7.56 4.32
C LYS A 151 19.28 8.76 3.74
N PRO A 152 19.84 9.48 2.75
CA PRO A 152 19.17 10.61 2.12
C PRO A 152 17.76 10.25 1.63
N PRO A 153 16.80 11.20 1.68
CA PRO A 153 15.46 10.97 1.16
C PRO A 153 15.46 10.86 -0.36
N HIS A 154 14.46 10.17 -0.90
CA HIS A 154 14.11 10.26 -2.30
C HIS A 154 13.42 11.60 -2.62
N PRO A 155 13.26 11.99 -3.90
CA PRO A 155 12.64 13.27 -4.27
C PRO A 155 11.21 13.47 -3.76
N ASP A 156 10.50 12.38 -3.46
CA ASP A 156 9.16 12.41 -2.87
C ASP A 156 9.20 12.62 -1.34
N GLY A 157 10.36 12.60 -0.69
CA GLY A 157 10.49 12.74 0.75
C GLY A 157 10.38 11.43 1.54
N VAL A 158 10.32 10.28 0.87
CA VAL A 158 10.42 8.97 1.52
C VAL A 158 11.89 8.61 1.69
N ARG A 159 12.28 8.25 2.91
CA ARG A 159 13.63 7.74 3.16
C ARG A 159 13.69 6.21 3.00
N PRO A 160 14.84 5.66 2.55
CA PRO A 160 15.08 4.23 2.71
C PRO A 160 14.98 3.84 4.20
N PRO A 161 14.46 2.64 4.54
CA PRO A 161 14.28 2.25 5.93
C PRO A 161 15.57 2.33 6.75
N LEU A 162 15.45 2.86 7.97
CA LEU A 162 16.51 2.77 8.97
C LEU A 162 16.37 1.45 9.73
N ARG A 163 17.46 0.69 9.81
CA ARG A 163 17.50 -0.58 10.55
C ARG A 163 17.94 -0.33 11.99
N CYS A 164 17.13 -0.71 12.95
CA CYS A 164 17.46 -0.59 14.37
C CYS A 164 17.11 -1.87 15.14
N ASN A 165 17.50 -1.90 16.40
CA ASN A 165 17.11 -2.92 17.38
C ASN A 165 16.28 -2.27 18.50
N GLY A 166 15.87 -3.07 19.50
CA GLY A 166 15.02 -2.57 20.58
C GLY A 166 15.66 -1.41 21.36
N GLU A 167 16.96 -1.49 21.62
CA GLU A 167 17.72 -0.47 22.37
C GLU A 167 17.92 0.84 21.59
N SER A 168 17.96 0.77 20.24
CA SER A 168 18.27 1.93 19.39
C SER A 168 17.06 2.53 18.69
N LEU A 169 15.86 1.98 18.89
CA LEU A 169 14.62 2.50 18.30
C LEU A 169 14.38 3.97 18.69
N GLY A 170 14.55 4.33 19.97
CA GLY A 170 14.40 5.71 20.43
C GLY A 170 15.36 6.68 19.73
N ARG A 171 16.60 6.25 19.46
CA ARG A 171 17.57 7.04 18.66
C ARG A 171 17.10 7.20 17.22
N ALA A 172 16.57 6.15 16.60
CA ALA A 172 16.08 6.22 15.22
C ALA A 172 14.93 7.24 15.08
N ILE A 173 13.99 7.23 16.04
CA ILE A 173 12.89 8.20 16.13
C ILE A 173 13.44 9.61 16.30
N ARG A 174 14.34 9.84 17.25
CA ARG A 174 14.98 11.15 17.47
C ARG A 174 15.59 11.74 16.21
N LEU A 175 16.39 10.94 15.50
CA LEU A 175 17.05 11.36 14.26
C LEU A 175 16.03 11.68 13.15
N ALA A 176 14.86 11.04 13.16
CA ALA A 176 13.77 11.38 12.24
C ALA A 176 13.15 12.74 12.58
N LEU A 177 12.90 13.00 13.88
CA LEU A 177 12.36 14.27 14.37
C LEU A 177 13.30 15.45 14.05
N GLU A 178 14.58 15.30 14.39
CA GLU A 178 15.62 16.29 14.09
C GLU A 178 15.70 16.58 12.58
N SER A 179 15.63 15.53 11.76
CA SER A 179 15.63 15.68 10.31
C SER A 179 14.37 16.35 9.77
N ALA A 180 13.20 16.08 10.34
CA ALA A 180 11.93 16.66 9.89
C ALA A 180 11.88 18.15 10.22
N ALA A 181 12.37 18.54 11.40
CA ALA A 181 12.47 19.93 11.84
C ALA A 181 13.44 20.75 10.98
N ALA A 182 14.58 20.17 10.58
CA ALA A 182 15.60 20.87 9.81
C ALA A 182 15.22 21.15 8.34
N ALA A 183 14.32 20.36 7.75
CA ALA A 183 13.94 20.47 6.34
C ALA A 183 12.45 20.13 6.13
N PRO A 184 11.52 21.05 6.48
CA PRO A 184 10.10 20.82 6.30
C PRO A 184 9.76 20.67 4.82
N LEU A 185 9.11 19.55 4.45
CA LEU A 185 8.65 19.30 3.08
C LEU A 185 7.24 19.84 2.80
N SER A 186 6.44 20.06 3.84
CA SER A 186 5.05 20.49 3.73
C SER A 186 4.85 21.89 4.33
N PRO A 187 4.15 22.80 3.63
CA PRO A 187 3.76 24.10 4.20
C PRO A 187 2.62 23.98 5.23
N ALA A 188 1.89 22.85 5.24
CA ALA A 188 0.83 22.58 6.20
C ALA A 188 1.20 21.38 7.09
N PRO A 189 1.11 21.50 8.43
CA PRO A 189 1.38 20.39 9.34
C PRO A 189 0.31 19.31 9.19
N ILE A 190 0.73 18.07 9.44
CA ILE A 190 -0.18 16.93 9.55
C ILE A 190 -1.05 17.15 10.79
N THR A 191 -2.33 16.78 10.73
CA THR A 191 -3.20 16.70 11.91
C THR A 191 -3.17 15.26 12.43
N PRO A 192 -2.38 14.92 13.46
CA PRO A 192 -2.16 13.52 13.85
C PRO A 192 -3.44 12.82 14.29
N ALA A 193 -4.35 13.54 14.95
CA ALA A 193 -5.62 13.03 15.45
C ALA A 193 -6.58 12.51 14.37
N THR A 194 -6.54 13.09 13.17
CA THR A 194 -7.42 12.69 12.06
C THR A 194 -6.69 11.90 10.99
N TRP A 195 -5.36 11.76 11.09
CA TRP A 195 -4.52 11.10 10.10
C TRP A 195 -5.01 9.68 9.79
N GLY A 196 -5.27 8.85 10.81
CA GLY A 196 -5.69 7.46 10.61
C GLY A 196 -7.10 7.27 10.02
N THR A 197 -7.88 8.35 9.87
CA THR A 197 -9.22 8.33 9.23
C THR A 197 -9.18 8.73 7.76
N GLY A 198 -7.99 9.06 7.26
CA GLY A 198 -7.75 9.53 5.91
C GLY A 198 -8.23 8.56 4.84
N SER A 199 -8.57 9.09 3.67
CA SER A 199 -8.84 8.26 2.50
C SER A 199 -7.55 7.71 1.91
N TYR A 200 -7.60 6.44 1.50
CA TYR A 200 -6.66 5.90 0.54
C TYR A 200 -7.12 6.26 -0.89
N SER A 201 -6.26 6.88 -1.67
CA SER A 201 -6.51 7.31 -3.05
C SER A 201 -5.28 7.11 -3.93
N PRO A 202 -5.40 6.40 -5.06
CA PRO A 202 -6.57 5.67 -5.54
C PRO A 202 -6.97 4.55 -4.56
N THR A 203 -8.28 4.41 -4.34
CA THR A 203 -8.85 3.33 -3.53
C THR A 203 -8.45 1.96 -4.09
N PRO A 204 -8.32 0.91 -3.25
CA PRO A 204 -7.96 -0.47 -3.63
C PRO A 204 -8.79 -1.04 -4.80
N THR A 205 -10.01 -0.53 -5.00
CA THR A 205 -10.94 -0.97 -6.04
C THR A 205 -10.37 -0.93 -7.46
N ILE A 206 -9.44 -0.04 -7.80
CA ILE A 206 -8.86 0.01 -9.16
C ILE A 206 -7.79 -1.08 -9.34
N ILE A 207 -7.02 -1.38 -8.29
CA ILE A 207 -5.93 -2.37 -8.35
C ILE A 207 -6.50 -3.77 -8.23
N GLU A 208 -7.45 -3.98 -7.33
CA GLU A 208 -8.21 -5.22 -7.21
C GLU A 208 -8.97 -5.51 -8.52
N ALA A 209 -9.65 -4.50 -9.09
CA ALA A 209 -10.25 -4.64 -10.41
C ALA A 209 -9.21 -4.97 -11.48
N ALA A 210 -8.05 -4.31 -11.51
CA ALA A 210 -6.98 -4.62 -12.45
C ALA A 210 -6.53 -6.08 -12.32
N ARG A 211 -6.26 -6.55 -11.10
CA ARG A 211 -5.81 -7.92 -10.84
C ARG A 211 -6.86 -8.95 -11.26
N SER A 212 -8.13 -8.74 -10.89
CA SER A 212 -9.24 -9.62 -11.29
C SER A 212 -9.51 -9.62 -12.79
N LEU A 213 -9.33 -8.49 -13.48
CA LEU A 213 -9.48 -8.40 -14.94
C LEU A 213 -8.39 -9.18 -15.68
N TYR A 214 -7.16 -9.19 -15.17
CA TYR A 214 -6.04 -9.93 -15.78
C TYR A 214 -5.97 -11.41 -15.37
N ALA A 215 -6.70 -11.83 -14.33
CA ALA A 215 -6.73 -13.21 -13.85
C ALA A 215 -7.61 -14.18 -14.69
N ARG A 216 -8.15 -13.73 -15.83
CA ARG A 216 -9.21 -14.37 -16.64
C ARG A 216 -10.52 -14.57 -15.87
N HIS A 217 -11.48 -13.68 -16.16
CA HIS A 217 -12.92 -13.75 -15.89
C HIS A 217 -13.33 -14.34 -14.52
N THR A 218 -13.77 -13.57 -13.53
CA THR A 218 -15.04 -12.83 -13.59
C THR A 218 -15.00 -11.62 -12.65
N VAL A 219 -15.57 -10.50 -13.11
CA VAL A 219 -15.80 -9.28 -12.29
C VAL A 219 -16.96 -9.51 -11.29
N HIS A 220 -17.27 -10.76 -10.94
CA HIS A 220 -18.49 -11.08 -10.21
C HIS A 220 -18.34 -11.07 -8.68
N ASP A 221 -17.13 -11.18 -8.14
CA ASP A 221 -16.95 -11.38 -6.69
C ASP A 221 -16.53 -10.12 -5.91
N ILE A 222 -16.34 -8.96 -6.57
CA ILE A 222 -15.80 -7.75 -5.91
C ILE A 222 -16.86 -6.64 -5.73
N THR A 223 -18.08 -6.84 -6.23
CA THR A 223 -19.18 -5.89 -6.01
C THR A 223 -20.09 -6.32 -4.86
N ARG A 224 -19.58 -6.29 -3.63
CA ARG A 224 -20.42 -6.30 -2.42
C ARG A 224 -20.17 -5.04 -1.59
N SER A 225 -20.63 -3.91 -2.12
CA SER A 225 -21.15 -2.78 -1.35
C SER A 225 -21.57 -1.67 -2.32
N ASP A 226 -22.84 -1.31 -2.26
CA ASP A 226 -23.49 -0.13 -2.82
C ASP A 226 -23.80 -0.05 -4.32
N ALA A 227 -24.84 0.76 -4.60
CA ALA A 227 -25.54 0.99 -5.87
C ALA A 227 -24.66 1.32 -7.11
N GLY A 228 -23.34 1.45 -6.95
CA GLY A 228 -22.38 1.64 -8.04
C GLY A 228 -22.16 0.40 -8.90
N ALA A 229 -22.31 -0.82 -8.35
CA ALA A 229 -22.05 -2.08 -9.07
C ALA A 229 -22.96 -2.29 -10.29
N VAL A 230 -24.26 -2.02 -10.13
CA VAL A 230 -25.27 -2.17 -11.19
C VAL A 230 -24.99 -1.18 -12.33
N ASN A 231 -24.62 0.06 -11.98
CA ASN A 231 -24.32 1.10 -12.96
C ASN A 231 -23.05 0.79 -13.76
N LEU A 232 -22.01 0.22 -13.13
CA LEU A 232 -20.76 -0.13 -13.81
C LEU A 232 -20.94 -1.22 -14.88
N ALA A 233 -21.73 -2.25 -14.59
CA ALA A 233 -22.03 -3.32 -15.54
C ALA A 233 -22.83 -2.79 -16.74
N ALA A 234 -23.84 -1.96 -16.48
CA ALA A 234 -24.66 -1.33 -17.52
C ALA A 234 -23.84 -0.39 -18.43
N THR A 235 -22.99 0.47 -17.85
CA THR A 235 -22.11 1.37 -18.62
C THR A 235 -21.11 0.57 -19.44
N SER A 236 -20.47 -0.45 -18.87
CA SER A 236 -19.53 -1.32 -19.60
C SER A 236 -20.24 -2.02 -20.77
N GLY A 237 -21.41 -2.60 -20.54
CA GLY A 237 -22.20 -3.24 -21.60
C GLY A 237 -22.66 -2.28 -22.70
N CYS A 238 -22.94 -1.02 -22.37
CA CYS A 238 -23.21 0.01 -23.37
C CYS A 238 -22.00 0.29 -24.26
N ILE A 239 -20.82 0.47 -23.65
CA ILE A 239 -19.57 0.70 -24.37
C ILE A 239 -19.24 -0.48 -25.29
N GLU A 240 -19.42 -1.72 -24.82
CA GLU A 240 -19.21 -2.92 -25.64
C GLU A 240 -20.12 -2.94 -26.87
N ARG A 241 -21.40 -2.58 -26.71
CA ARG A 241 -22.32 -2.46 -27.85
C ARG A 241 -21.88 -1.38 -28.83
N ILE A 242 -21.39 -0.24 -28.34
CA ILE A 242 -20.86 0.83 -29.20
C ILE A 242 -19.62 0.35 -29.96
N ILE A 243 -18.70 -0.36 -29.30
CA ILE A 243 -17.50 -0.94 -29.93
C ILE A 243 -17.91 -1.93 -31.03
N ALA A 244 -18.84 -2.84 -30.75
CA ALA A 244 -19.32 -3.82 -31.71
C ALA A 244 -20.00 -3.14 -32.92
N ALA A 245 -20.87 -2.16 -32.69
CA ALA A 245 -21.53 -1.40 -33.75
C ALA A 245 -20.54 -0.57 -34.60
N ALA A 246 -19.52 0.02 -33.97
CA ALA A 246 -18.46 0.75 -34.66
C ALA A 246 -17.60 -0.18 -35.53
N LYS A 247 -17.22 -1.37 -35.01
CA LYS A 247 -16.50 -2.42 -35.75
C LYS A 247 -17.34 -2.88 -36.96
N ALA A 248 -18.59 -3.27 -36.75
CA ALA A 248 -19.49 -3.75 -37.80
C ALA A 248 -19.75 -2.69 -38.88
N GLY A 249 -19.94 -1.44 -38.47
CA GLY A 249 -20.17 -0.31 -39.37
C GLY A 249 -18.91 0.29 -39.97
N ARG A 250 -17.70 -0.22 -39.66
CA ARG A 250 -16.40 0.36 -40.06
C ARG A 250 -16.28 1.86 -39.77
N ARG A 251 -16.85 2.32 -38.65
CA ARG A 251 -16.83 3.73 -38.22
C ARG A 251 -15.96 3.92 -36.99
N LYS A 252 -15.54 5.17 -36.75
CA LYS A 252 -14.84 5.56 -35.53
C LYS A 252 -15.86 6.15 -34.55
N ALA A 253 -15.70 5.82 -33.27
CA ALA A 253 -16.54 6.32 -32.19
C ALA A 253 -15.66 6.85 -31.06
N ILE A 254 -16.03 7.99 -30.51
CA ILE A 254 -15.47 8.54 -29.26
C ILE A 254 -16.58 8.46 -28.22
N VAL A 255 -16.30 7.82 -27.09
CA VAL A 255 -17.26 7.65 -26.00
C VAL A 255 -16.79 8.44 -24.79
N PHE A 256 -17.61 9.39 -24.37
CA PHE A 256 -17.38 10.16 -23.15
C PHE A 256 -18.17 9.53 -22.00
N VAL A 257 -17.46 9.04 -20.98
CA VAL A 257 -18.08 8.49 -19.76
C VAL A 257 -18.03 9.55 -18.68
N THR A 258 -19.18 10.11 -18.33
CA THR A 258 -19.33 11.13 -17.28
C THR A 258 -19.85 10.51 -15.98
N GLY A 259 -19.65 11.21 -14.86
CA GLY A 259 -20.12 10.77 -13.54
C GLY A 259 -19.38 11.47 -12.41
N VAL A 260 -19.98 11.48 -11.21
CA VAL A 260 -19.38 12.08 -10.01
C VAL A 260 -18.01 11.47 -9.68
N PRO A 261 -17.10 12.18 -8.97
CA PRO A 261 -15.86 11.60 -8.46
C PRO A 261 -16.15 10.30 -7.68
N GLY A 262 -15.36 9.25 -7.91
CA GLY A 262 -15.59 7.93 -7.28
C GLY A 262 -16.61 7.02 -7.97
N ALA A 263 -17.35 7.47 -8.99
CA ALA A 263 -18.34 6.65 -9.72
C ALA A 263 -17.77 5.47 -10.54
N GLY A 264 -16.48 5.15 -10.40
CA GLY A 264 -15.85 4.01 -11.07
C GLY A 264 -15.58 4.19 -12.58
N LYS A 265 -15.56 5.43 -13.10
CA LYS A 265 -15.20 5.73 -14.51
C LYS A 265 -13.91 5.06 -14.97
N THR A 266 -12.87 5.12 -14.13
CA THR A 266 -11.57 4.48 -14.41
C THR A 266 -11.68 2.97 -14.49
N LEU A 267 -12.50 2.36 -13.63
CA LEU A 267 -12.72 0.92 -13.58
C LEU A 267 -13.46 0.42 -14.83
N VAL A 268 -14.42 1.19 -15.34
CA VAL A 268 -15.07 0.93 -16.64
C VAL A 268 -14.05 0.95 -17.77
N GLY A 269 -13.23 1.99 -17.85
CA GLY A 269 -12.20 2.10 -18.90
C GLY A 269 -11.17 0.97 -18.84
N LEU A 270 -10.78 0.57 -17.63
CA LEU A 270 -9.86 -0.54 -17.42
C LEU A 270 -10.47 -1.89 -17.85
N ASN A 271 -11.71 -2.17 -17.45
CA ASN A 271 -12.44 -3.39 -17.81
C ASN A 271 -12.58 -3.56 -19.34
N VAL A 272 -12.97 -2.49 -20.03
CA VAL A 272 -13.07 -2.49 -21.51
C VAL A 272 -11.69 -2.71 -22.13
N ALA A 273 -10.66 -2.00 -21.67
CA ALA A 273 -9.32 -2.15 -22.23
C ALA A 273 -8.74 -3.56 -22.05
N THR A 274 -9.01 -4.21 -20.90
CA THR A 274 -8.54 -5.57 -20.64
C THR A 274 -9.26 -6.63 -21.47
N ARG A 275 -10.58 -6.49 -21.68
CA ARG A 275 -11.37 -7.46 -22.47
C ARG A 275 -10.94 -7.51 -23.93
N HIS A 276 -10.59 -6.35 -24.50
CA HIS A 276 -10.06 -6.24 -25.87
C HIS A 276 -8.53 -6.36 -25.89
N GLY A 277 -7.88 -6.83 -24.82
CA GLY A 277 -6.43 -7.02 -24.74
C GLY A 277 -5.96 -8.46 -25.04
N GLU A 278 -6.89 -9.42 -25.15
CA GLU A 278 -6.55 -10.84 -25.33
C GLU A 278 -6.25 -11.21 -26.80
N ARG A 279 -5.42 -12.26 -26.97
CA ARG A 279 -4.80 -12.73 -28.23
C ARG A 279 -5.76 -12.98 -29.41
N SER A 280 -7.07 -13.10 -29.18
CA SER A 280 -8.06 -13.40 -30.23
C SER A 280 -8.79 -12.17 -30.76
N ASP A 281 -8.64 -11.00 -30.15
CA ASP A 281 -9.30 -9.78 -30.62
C ASP A 281 -8.32 -8.96 -31.46
N ALA A 282 -8.70 -8.64 -32.70
CA ALA A 282 -7.87 -7.88 -33.64
C ALA A 282 -7.67 -6.40 -33.22
N ALA A 283 -8.32 -5.97 -32.14
CA ALA A 283 -8.28 -4.61 -31.63
C ALA A 283 -7.25 -4.50 -30.50
N HIS A 284 -6.10 -3.89 -30.76
CA HIS A 284 -5.16 -3.53 -29.68
C HIS A 284 -5.76 -2.42 -28.81
N ALA A 285 -6.26 -2.77 -27.62
CA ALA A 285 -6.70 -1.79 -26.64
C ALA A 285 -5.52 -1.22 -25.83
N VAL A 286 -5.48 0.09 -25.67
CA VAL A 286 -4.47 0.81 -24.89
C VAL A 286 -5.16 1.62 -23.81
N PHE A 287 -4.74 1.44 -22.56
CA PHE A 287 -5.18 2.28 -21.44
C PHE A 287 -4.16 3.39 -21.18
N LEU A 288 -4.63 4.64 -21.16
CA LEU A 288 -3.82 5.82 -20.92
C LEU A 288 -4.32 6.53 -19.64
N SER A 289 -3.39 6.93 -18.77
CA SER A 289 -3.69 7.71 -17.57
C SER A 289 -2.63 8.79 -17.39
N GLY A 290 -3.06 10.02 -17.08
CA GLY A 290 -2.18 11.13 -16.73
C GLY A 290 -1.63 11.05 -15.30
N ASN A 291 -2.11 10.10 -14.49
CA ASN A 291 -1.63 9.88 -13.13
C ASN A 291 -0.49 8.85 -13.15
N GLY A 292 0.75 9.34 -13.28
CA GLY A 292 1.97 8.52 -13.32
C GLY A 292 2.12 7.56 -12.13
N PRO A 293 1.91 8.01 -10.88
CA PRO A 293 1.89 7.13 -9.71
C PRO A 293 0.89 5.97 -9.81
N LEU A 294 -0.35 6.24 -10.26
CA LEU A 294 -1.35 5.19 -10.50
C LEU A 294 -0.89 4.19 -11.56
N VAL A 295 -0.28 4.65 -12.65
CA VAL A 295 0.27 3.76 -13.70
C VAL A 295 1.38 2.88 -13.16
N ALA A 296 2.31 3.44 -12.37
CA ALA A 296 3.41 2.69 -11.77
C ALA A 296 2.90 1.59 -10.84
N VAL A 297 1.89 1.92 -10.02
CA VAL A 297 1.31 0.97 -9.08
C VAL A 297 0.46 -0.10 -9.74
N LEU A 298 -0.32 0.23 -10.77
CA LEU A 298 -1.04 -0.77 -11.55
C LEU A 298 -0.07 -1.74 -12.22
N ARG A 299 1.03 -1.22 -12.79
CA ARG A 299 2.07 -2.07 -13.41
C ARG A 299 2.73 -3.01 -12.41
N GLU A 300 3.06 -2.51 -11.22
CA GLU A 300 3.71 -3.33 -10.18
C GLU A 300 2.75 -4.38 -9.61
N ALA A 301 1.50 -4.02 -9.33
CA ALA A 301 0.50 -4.96 -8.84
C ALA A 301 0.24 -6.10 -9.84
N LEU A 302 0.13 -5.77 -11.13
CA LEU A 302 -0.03 -6.77 -12.19
C LEU A 302 1.22 -7.65 -12.34
N ALA A 303 2.43 -7.08 -12.16
CA ALA A 303 3.66 -7.85 -12.26
C ALA A 303 3.85 -8.82 -11.07
N ARG A 304 3.47 -8.42 -9.86
CA ARG A 304 3.46 -9.29 -8.68
C ARG A 304 2.44 -10.43 -8.84
N ASP A 305 1.25 -10.13 -9.34
CA ASP A 305 0.20 -11.12 -9.58
C ASP A 305 0.57 -12.13 -10.68
N ASP A 306 1.19 -11.66 -11.77
CA ASP A 306 1.76 -12.53 -12.80
C ASP A 306 2.90 -13.41 -12.26
N LEU A 307 3.76 -12.86 -11.40
CA LEU A 307 4.81 -13.63 -10.73
C LEU A 307 4.21 -14.73 -9.83
N ASP A 308 3.20 -14.41 -9.03
CA ASP A 308 2.56 -15.37 -8.13
C ASP A 308 1.90 -16.50 -8.93
N ARG A 309 1.28 -16.19 -10.08
CA ARG A 309 0.79 -17.20 -11.03
C ARG A 309 1.92 -18.03 -11.62
N ALA A 310 2.98 -17.38 -12.10
CA ALA A 310 4.13 -18.07 -12.68
C ALA A 310 4.82 -18.98 -11.66
N ARG A 311 4.84 -18.61 -10.37
CA ARG A 311 5.39 -19.43 -9.29
C ARG A 311 4.58 -20.68 -8.96
N ARG A 312 3.29 -20.70 -9.29
CA ARG A 312 2.47 -21.92 -9.17
C ARG A 312 2.87 -22.99 -10.18
N THR A 313 3.48 -22.61 -11.31
CA THR A 313 3.92 -23.53 -12.36
C THR A 313 5.45 -23.67 -12.45
N ASP A 314 6.20 -22.64 -12.10
CA ASP A 314 7.66 -22.61 -12.02
C ASP A 314 8.11 -21.87 -10.74
N PRO A 315 8.54 -22.60 -9.70
CA PRO A 315 9.02 -22.01 -8.44
C PRO A 315 10.20 -21.03 -8.61
N LYS A 316 10.93 -21.08 -9.73
CA LYS A 316 12.08 -20.21 -10.02
C LYS A 316 11.69 -18.96 -10.82
N ALA A 317 10.40 -18.70 -11.05
CA ALA A 317 9.94 -17.49 -11.73
C ALA A 317 10.45 -16.21 -11.04
N ARG A 318 10.87 -15.23 -11.85
CA ARG A 318 11.50 -13.97 -11.40
C ARG A 318 10.62 -12.77 -11.72
N ILE A 319 10.52 -11.83 -10.77
CA ILE A 319 9.73 -10.60 -10.91
C ILE A 319 10.15 -9.75 -12.13
N GLY A 320 11.43 -9.79 -12.52
CA GLY A 320 11.93 -9.07 -13.70
C GLY A 320 11.28 -9.53 -15.01
N THR A 321 10.91 -10.79 -15.11
CA THR A 321 10.20 -11.34 -16.28
C THR A 321 8.76 -10.82 -16.33
N SER A 322 8.07 -10.85 -15.19
CA SER A 322 6.69 -10.35 -15.06
C SER A 322 6.58 -8.84 -15.26
N ARG A 323 7.51 -8.05 -14.70
CA ARG A 323 7.59 -6.59 -14.95
C ARG A 323 7.79 -6.28 -16.44
N ASN A 324 8.62 -7.05 -17.13
CA ASN A 324 8.83 -6.87 -18.58
C ASN A 324 7.59 -7.29 -19.39
N ALA A 325 6.88 -8.34 -19.00
CA ALA A 325 5.63 -8.76 -19.63
C ALA A 325 4.54 -7.69 -19.48
N VAL A 326 4.36 -7.14 -18.29
CA VAL A 326 3.37 -6.07 -18.03
C VAL A 326 3.75 -4.77 -18.75
N ARG A 327 5.05 -4.47 -18.88
CA ARG A 327 5.53 -3.27 -19.59
C ARG A 327 5.41 -3.37 -21.11
N ARG A 328 5.55 -4.56 -21.68
CA ARG A 328 5.50 -4.80 -23.14
C ARG A 328 4.09 -5.17 -23.64
N GLY A 329 3.14 -5.37 -22.73
CA GLY A 329 1.92 -6.11 -23.06
C GLY A 329 2.23 -7.58 -23.36
N PRO A 330 1.22 -8.44 -23.61
CA PRO A 330 1.34 -9.90 -23.64
C PRO A 330 2.19 -10.52 -24.79
N ASN A 331 3.22 -9.84 -25.32
CA ASN A 331 3.90 -10.21 -26.55
C ASN A 331 5.44 -10.07 -26.52
N ALA A 332 6.13 -10.75 -25.60
CA ALA A 332 7.60 -10.82 -25.70
C ALA A 332 8.28 -12.05 -25.06
N THR A 333 7.86 -13.29 -25.33
CA THR A 333 8.73 -14.47 -25.09
C THR A 333 8.37 -15.67 -25.98
N ARG A 334 9.13 -15.85 -27.07
CA ARG A 334 9.71 -17.09 -27.67
C ARG A 334 9.89 -16.93 -29.19
N ARG A 335 11.04 -16.38 -29.59
CA ARG A 335 11.70 -16.72 -30.86
C ARG A 335 13.01 -17.42 -30.50
N GLY A 336 13.27 -18.56 -31.14
CA GLY A 336 14.39 -19.47 -30.88
C GLY A 336 13.83 -20.76 -30.27
N THR A 337 13.51 -21.78 -31.07
CA THR A 337 14.43 -22.53 -31.94
C THR A 337 13.77 -22.86 -33.29
N ARG A 338 14.38 -22.41 -34.40
CA ARG A 338 14.10 -22.94 -35.74
C ARG A 338 14.81 -24.28 -35.87
N GLY A 339 14.13 -25.22 -36.53
CA GLY A 339 14.58 -26.57 -36.77
C GLY A 339 15.88 -26.67 -37.57
N SER A 340 16.59 -27.75 -37.28
CA SER A 340 17.55 -28.39 -38.17
C SER A 340 16.88 -29.65 -38.69
N THR A 341 16.27 -29.56 -39.87
CA THR A 341 16.04 -30.68 -40.77
C THR A 341 16.46 -30.24 -42.16
N ARG A 342 17.58 -30.78 -42.63
CA ARG A 342 17.84 -31.30 -43.99
C ARG A 342 19.34 -31.42 -44.23
N GLY A 343 19.74 -32.61 -44.68
CA GLY A 343 21.10 -33.09 -44.87
C GLY A 343 21.13 -34.55 -44.48
#